data_AF-A0A2I2ZET2-F1
#
_entry.id   AF-A0A2I2ZET2-F1
#
_cell.length_a   1.000
_cell.length_b   1.000
_cell.length_c   1.000
_cell.angle_alpha   90.00
_cell.angle_beta   90.00
_cell.angle_gamma   90.00
#
_symmetry.space_group_name_H-M   'P 1'
#
loop_
_entity.id
_entity.type
_entity.pdbx_description
1 polymer ?
#
loop_
_entity_poly.entity_id
_entity_poly.type
_entity_poly.pdbx_seq_one_letter_code
_entity_poly.pdbx_strand_id
1 'polypeptide(L)'
;IGRRPARCCRYCKNKPYPKSRFCRGLSSEALEAYMVKSCGKDGFHIRVWLHPFHVIRINKMLSCAFGKPQGTVARVHIGQVIMSIRTKLQNKEHVTEALRRAKFKFPGRQKIHISKKWGFTKFNADEFEDMVAEKRLIPDGCGVKYIPSRGPLDKWWALHS
;
A
#
# COMPACT_ATOMS: atom_id res chain seq x y z
N ILE A 1 -1.34 15.23 -27.09
CA ILE A 1 -1.22 16.24 -26.00
C ILE A 1 -0.48 15.60 -24.83
N GLY A 2 0.76 16.02 -24.56
CA GLY A 2 1.58 15.47 -23.48
C GLY A 2 1.02 15.76 -22.09
N ARG A 3 1.37 14.93 -21.10
CA ARG A 3 1.06 15.21 -19.69
C ARG A 3 1.91 16.38 -19.19
N ARG A 4 1.33 17.24 -18.34
CA ARG A 4 2.08 18.32 -17.68
C ARG A 4 3.24 17.72 -16.86
N PRO A 5 4.44 18.33 -16.86
CA PRO A 5 5.54 17.83 -16.06
C PRO A 5 5.17 17.66 -14.58
N ALA A 6 5.57 16.54 -13.97
CA ALA A 6 5.22 16.20 -12.58
C ALA A 6 5.66 17.26 -11.55
N ARG A 7 6.69 18.07 -11.89
CA ARG A 7 7.14 19.20 -11.06
C ARG A 7 6.01 20.18 -10.71
N CYS A 8 5.04 20.38 -11.61
CA CYS A 8 3.93 21.32 -11.40
C CYS A 8 2.97 20.87 -10.28
N CYS A 9 2.91 19.56 -10.00
CA CYS A 9 1.96 18.97 -9.05
C CYS A 9 2.67 18.19 -7.93
N ARG A 10 3.95 18.47 -7.70
CA ARG A 10 4.79 17.76 -6.72
C ARG A 10 4.40 18.03 -5.27
N TYR A 11 3.96 19.26 -4.99
CA TYR A 11 3.69 19.71 -3.62
C TYR A 11 2.20 19.86 -3.35
N CYS A 12 1.81 19.45 -2.15
CA CYS A 12 0.45 19.49 -1.64
C CYS A 12 0.03 20.92 -1.22
N LYS A 13 -0.28 21.80 -2.18
CA LYS A 13 -0.62 23.21 -1.91
C LYS A 13 -2.11 23.50 -1.72
N ASN A 14 -2.97 22.84 -2.49
CA ASN A 14 -4.41 23.12 -2.50
C ASN A 14 -5.18 22.25 -1.50
N LYS A 15 -6.41 22.65 -1.16
CA LYS A 15 -7.35 21.80 -0.40
C LYS A 15 -7.61 20.49 -1.18
N PRO A 16 -7.83 19.35 -0.49
CA PRO A 16 -8.14 18.10 -1.17
C PRO A 16 -9.37 18.25 -2.07
N TYR A 17 -9.20 17.86 -3.33
CA TYR A 17 -10.29 17.82 -4.31
C TYR A 17 -10.51 16.35 -4.70
N PRO A 18 -11.40 15.62 -3.99
CA PRO A 18 -11.58 14.19 -4.18
C PRO A 18 -12.33 13.89 -5.48
N LYS A 19 -11.96 12.79 -6.14
CA LYS A 19 -12.64 12.30 -7.33
C LYS A 19 -14.01 11.70 -6.96
N SER A 20 -15.06 12.11 -7.66
CA SER A 20 -16.34 11.39 -7.67
C SER A 20 -16.30 10.27 -8.71
N ARG A 21 -16.54 9.03 -8.24
CA ARG A 21 -16.67 7.74 -8.98
C ARG A 21 -15.67 7.49 -10.13
N PHE A 22 -14.80 6.50 -9.91
CA PHE A 22 -13.85 5.82 -10.82
C PHE A 22 -12.51 6.49 -11.15
N CYS A 23 -11.41 5.87 -10.72
CA CYS A 23 -10.23 5.55 -11.55
C CYS A 23 -9.21 4.69 -10.76
N ARG A 24 -8.76 3.58 -11.36
CA ARG A 24 -7.64 2.75 -10.88
C ARG A 24 -6.42 2.97 -11.77
N GLY A 25 -5.22 2.86 -11.21
CA GLY A 25 -3.98 2.80 -11.99
C GLY A 25 -2.81 3.52 -11.34
N LEU A 26 -2.28 2.97 -10.24
CA LEU A 26 -0.88 3.17 -9.87
C LEU A 26 -0.12 2.01 -10.51
N SER A 27 0.57 2.29 -11.62
CA SER A 27 1.32 1.30 -12.38
C SER A 27 2.51 0.80 -11.55
N SER A 28 2.35 -0.39 -10.96
CA SER A 28 3.38 -1.17 -10.25
C SER A 28 4.25 -2.01 -11.19
N GLU A 29 4.12 -1.82 -12.50
CA GLU A 29 4.63 -2.72 -13.54
C GLU A 29 6.13 -3.02 -13.39
N ALA A 30 6.95 -2.01 -13.11
CA ALA A 30 8.41 -2.19 -12.99
C ALA A 30 8.83 -3.01 -11.75
N LEU A 31 8.06 -2.91 -10.66
CA LEU A 31 8.34 -3.67 -9.44
C LEU A 31 7.83 -5.11 -9.60
N GLU A 32 6.64 -5.25 -10.18
CA GLU A 32 6.01 -6.55 -10.43
C GLU A 32 6.85 -7.39 -11.40
N ALA A 33 7.33 -6.80 -12.49
CA ALA A 33 8.17 -7.50 -13.46
C ALA A 33 9.45 -8.08 -12.85
N TYR A 34 10.11 -7.35 -11.94
CA TYR A 34 11.31 -7.86 -11.25
C TYR A 34 10.96 -8.96 -10.25
N MET A 35 9.93 -8.76 -9.44
CA MET A 35 9.51 -9.72 -8.43
C MET A 35 9.00 -11.04 -9.06
N VAL A 36 8.26 -10.98 -10.16
CA VAL A 36 7.80 -12.17 -10.90
C VAL A 36 9.00 -12.94 -11.46
N LYS A 37 10.01 -12.25 -12.00
CA LYS A 37 11.22 -12.90 -12.54
C LYS A 37 12.06 -13.58 -11.45
N SER A 38 12.19 -12.96 -10.29
CA SER A 38 13.08 -13.47 -9.22
C SER A 38 12.40 -14.46 -8.28
N CYS A 39 11.15 -14.22 -7.89
CA CYS A 39 10.47 -14.98 -6.83
C CYS A 39 9.29 -15.82 -7.34
N GLY A 40 8.92 -15.69 -8.61
CA GLY A 40 7.68 -16.27 -9.16
C GLY A 40 6.44 -15.46 -8.74
N LYS A 41 5.34 -15.65 -9.49
CA LYS A 41 4.09 -14.90 -9.31
C LYS A 41 3.46 -15.10 -7.93
N ASP A 42 3.58 -16.30 -7.36
CA ASP A 42 2.99 -16.65 -6.06
C ASP A 42 3.95 -16.43 -4.88
N GLY A 43 5.19 -15.99 -5.16
CA GLY A 43 6.23 -15.81 -4.14
C GLY A 43 6.07 -14.54 -3.31
N PHE A 44 5.13 -13.66 -3.65
CA PHE A 44 4.95 -12.37 -3.00
C PHE A 44 3.51 -11.87 -3.06
N HIS A 45 3.18 -10.96 -2.14
CA HIS A 45 1.94 -10.18 -2.17
C HIS A 45 2.30 -8.70 -2.03
N ILE A 46 2.00 -7.90 -3.06
CA ILE A 46 2.18 -6.45 -3.04
C ILE A 46 0.86 -5.78 -2.68
N ARG A 47 0.92 -4.78 -1.80
CA ARG A 47 -0.20 -3.89 -1.50
C ARG A 47 0.22 -2.44 -1.63
N VAL A 48 -0.50 -1.68 -2.46
CA VAL A 48 -0.37 -0.22 -2.53
C VAL A 48 -1.37 0.38 -1.54
N TRP A 49 -0.89 1.14 -0.56
CA TRP A 49 -1.74 1.76 0.47
C TRP A 49 -2.33 3.08 -0.01
N LEU A 50 -1.62 3.77 -0.90
CA LEU A 50 -2.04 5.04 -1.43
C LEU A 50 -3.06 4.88 -2.54
N HIS A 51 -4.12 5.68 -2.43
CA HIS A 51 -5.18 5.74 -3.42
C HIS A 51 -5.19 7.15 -4.02
N PRO A 52 -5.18 7.27 -5.37
CA PRO A 52 -5.09 8.56 -6.03
C PRO A 52 -6.46 9.24 -6.08
N PHE A 53 -6.91 9.77 -4.94
CA PHE A 53 -8.21 10.43 -4.85
C PHE A 53 -8.18 11.90 -5.27
N HIS A 54 -7.02 12.57 -5.25
CA HIS A 54 -6.96 14.00 -5.53
C HIS A 54 -6.90 14.27 -7.04
N VAL A 55 -7.83 15.06 -7.58
CA VAL A 55 -7.82 15.43 -8.99
C VAL A 55 -7.05 16.74 -9.21
N ILE A 56 -6.04 16.68 -10.08
CA ILE A 56 -5.30 17.84 -10.57
C ILE A 56 -6.12 18.51 -11.66
N ARG A 57 -6.16 19.85 -11.61
CA ARG A 57 -6.79 20.68 -12.63
C ARG A 57 -5.73 21.41 -13.46
N ILE A 58 -6.01 21.58 -14.74
CA ILE A 58 -5.21 22.37 -15.67
C ILE A 58 -6.11 23.41 -16.32
N ASN A 59 -5.71 24.67 -16.24
CA ASN A 59 -6.28 25.70 -17.09
C ASN A 59 -5.54 25.65 -18.44
N LYS A 60 -6.26 25.30 -19.51
CA LYS A 60 -5.73 25.39 -20.87
C LYS A 60 -5.94 26.83 -21.31
N MET A 61 -4.86 27.50 -21.73
CA MET A 61 -4.76 28.96 -21.91
C MET A 61 -5.85 29.64 -22.77
N LEU A 62 -6.71 28.89 -23.46
CA LEU A 62 -7.72 29.41 -24.37
C LEU A 62 -9.18 29.14 -23.93
N SER A 63 -9.46 28.49 -22.79
CA SER A 63 -10.86 28.24 -22.39
C SER A 63 -11.09 27.96 -20.90
N CYS A 64 -11.94 28.81 -20.29
CA CYS A 64 -12.58 28.72 -18.97
C CYS A 64 -11.79 29.22 -17.75
N ALA A 65 -12.45 30.01 -16.90
CA ALA A 65 -11.93 30.54 -15.63
C ALA A 65 -11.62 29.45 -14.57
N PHE A 66 -12.18 28.25 -14.73
CA PHE A 66 -11.99 27.11 -13.84
C PHE A 66 -11.28 25.97 -14.58
N GLY A 67 -10.10 25.57 -14.09
CA GLY A 67 -9.28 24.54 -14.75
C GLY A 67 -10.00 23.19 -14.86
N LYS A 68 -9.85 22.53 -16.01
CA LYS A 68 -10.43 21.20 -16.26
C LYS A 68 -9.65 20.09 -15.53
N PRO A 69 -10.30 19.02 -15.07
CA PRO A 69 -9.60 17.89 -14.47
C PRO A 69 -8.71 17.19 -15.51
N GLN A 70 -7.42 17.05 -15.22
CA GLN A 70 -6.45 16.40 -16.12
C GLN A 70 -6.11 14.97 -15.66
N GLY A 71 -6.01 14.73 -14.36
CA GLY A 71 -5.54 13.46 -13.83
C GLY A 71 -5.65 13.38 -12.31
N THR A 72 -5.41 12.19 -11.78
CA THR A 72 -5.48 11.89 -10.35
C THR A 72 -4.10 11.69 -9.74
N VAL A 73 -3.94 12.12 -8.48
CA VAL A 73 -2.74 11.89 -7.68
C VAL A 73 -3.09 11.47 -6.27
N ALA A 74 -2.17 10.74 -5.64
CA ALA A 74 -2.22 10.45 -4.22
C ALA A 74 -1.45 11.54 -3.46
N ARG A 75 -2.04 12.03 -2.37
CA ARG A 75 -1.34 12.90 -1.41
C ARG A 75 -0.67 12.00 -0.37
N VAL A 76 0.55 12.34 0.00
CA VAL A 76 1.37 11.54 0.91
C VAL A 76 1.99 12.46 1.96
N HIS A 77 1.92 12.05 3.22
CA HIS A 77 2.59 12.72 4.33
C HIS A 77 3.96 12.07 4.62
N ILE A 78 4.81 12.79 5.35
CA ILE A 78 6.12 12.26 5.77
C ILE A 78 5.88 11.05 6.69
N GLY A 79 6.57 9.94 6.44
CA GLY A 79 6.42 8.70 7.20
C GLY A 79 5.22 7.84 6.81
N GLN A 80 4.36 8.31 5.90
CA GLN A 80 3.24 7.51 5.41
C GLN A 80 3.74 6.41 4.46
N VAL A 81 3.28 5.17 4.69
CA VAL A 81 3.64 4.02 3.86
C VAL A 81 2.96 4.12 2.50
N ILE A 82 3.76 4.05 1.43
CA ILE A 82 3.29 4.11 0.03
C ILE A 82 2.82 2.72 -0.44
N MET A 83 3.71 1.75 -0.30
CA MET A 83 3.51 0.36 -0.72
C MET A 83 4.16 -0.57 0.30
N SER A 84 3.65 -1.79 0.38
CA SER A 84 4.22 -2.85 1.21
C SER A 84 4.22 -4.16 0.44
N ILE A 85 5.19 -5.01 0.74
CA ILE A 85 5.35 -6.31 0.12
C ILE A 85 5.46 -7.33 1.25
N ARG A 86 4.67 -8.40 1.17
CA ARG A 86 4.75 -9.56 2.06
C ARG A 86 5.34 -10.72 1.26
N THR A 87 6.43 -11.30 1.75
CA THR A 87 7.11 -12.46 1.16
C THR A 87 7.61 -13.40 2.25
N LYS A 88 8.12 -14.56 1.84
CA LYS A 88 8.95 -15.40 2.70
C LYS A 88 10.31 -14.73 2.98
N LEU A 89 10.96 -15.10 4.08
CA LEU A 89 12.26 -14.57 4.52
C LEU A 89 13.37 -14.75 3.48
N GLN A 90 13.33 -15.85 2.73
CA GLN A 90 14.28 -16.17 1.65
C GLN A 90 14.36 -15.06 0.57
N ASN A 91 13.24 -14.37 0.30
CA ASN A 91 13.14 -13.39 -0.78
C ASN A 91 13.47 -11.95 -0.34
N LYS A 92 13.99 -11.76 0.88
CA LYS A 92 14.22 -10.44 1.49
C LYS A 92 15.10 -9.52 0.64
N GLU A 93 16.18 -10.06 0.06
CA GLU A 93 17.13 -9.28 -0.74
C GLU A 93 16.51 -8.83 -2.06
N HIS A 94 15.79 -9.73 -2.73
CA HIS A 94 15.05 -9.42 -3.95
C HIS A 94 14.00 -8.34 -3.72
N VAL A 95 13.26 -8.40 -2.61
CA VAL A 95 12.28 -7.36 -2.25
C VAL A 95 12.96 -6.01 -2.03
N THR A 96 14.11 -5.99 -1.38
CA THR A 96 14.86 -4.75 -1.12
C THR A 96 15.32 -4.10 -2.42
N GLU A 97 15.82 -4.90 -3.36
CA GLU A 97 16.21 -4.43 -4.70
C GLU A 97 14.99 -3.97 -5.52
N ALA A 98 13.87 -4.69 -5.45
CA ALA A 98 12.64 -4.30 -6.12
C ALA A 98 12.14 -2.93 -5.66
N LEU A 99 12.14 -2.69 -4.34
CA LEU A 99 11.76 -1.41 -3.75
C LEU A 99 12.77 -0.30 -4.08
N ARG A 100 14.07 -0.62 -4.20
CA ARG A 100 15.10 0.32 -4.67
C ARG A 100 14.80 0.78 -6.10
N ARG A 101 14.43 -0.14 -7.00
CA ARG A 101 14.04 0.17 -8.38
C ARG A 101 12.76 1.02 -8.43
N ALA A 102 11.75 0.68 -7.64
CA ALA A 102 10.51 1.43 -7.57
C ALA A 102 10.70 2.86 -7.03
N LYS A 103 11.61 3.04 -6.06
CA LYS A 103 11.93 4.36 -5.50
C LYS A 103 12.31 5.39 -6.57
N PHE A 104 13.03 4.99 -7.63
CA PHE A 104 13.39 5.91 -8.73
C PHE A 104 12.19 6.43 -9.53
N LYS A 105 11.03 5.78 -9.45
CA LYS A 105 9.79 6.22 -10.10
C LYS A 105 8.98 7.21 -9.25
N PHE A 106 9.35 7.39 -7.99
CA PHE A 106 8.69 8.34 -7.10
C PHE A 106 9.50 9.63 -6.95
N PRO A 107 8.84 10.80 -6.90
CA PRO A 107 9.52 12.06 -6.63
C PRO A 107 9.96 12.16 -5.16
N GLY A 108 11.14 12.71 -4.91
CA GLY A 108 11.64 12.95 -3.54
C GLY A 108 12.50 11.83 -2.98
N ARG A 109 12.67 11.80 -1.66
CA ARG A 109 13.48 10.79 -0.95
C ARG A 109 12.56 9.79 -0.28
N GLN A 110 12.57 8.54 -0.74
CA GLN A 110 11.87 7.43 -0.09
C GLN A 110 12.86 6.63 0.77
N LYS A 111 12.36 6.09 1.87
CA LYS A 111 13.09 5.16 2.75
C LYS A 111 12.47 3.77 2.64
N ILE A 112 13.31 2.74 2.60
CA ILE A 112 12.90 1.34 2.61
C ILE A 112 13.02 0.87 4.06
N HIS A 113 11.96 0.26 4.59
CA HIS A 113 11.92 -0.23 5.95
C HIS A 113 11.50 -1.70 5.96
N ILE A 114 12.22 -2.52 6.73
CA ILE A 114 11.81 -3.89 7.05
C ILE A 114 10.94 -3.80 8.31
N SER A 115 9.71 -4.28 8.21
CA SER A 115 8.76 -4.28 9.32
C SER A 115 9.12 -5.39 10.31
N LYS A 116 8.95 -5.13 11.62
CA LYS A 116 8.97 -6.16 12.66
C LYS A 116 7.66 -6.96 12.74
N LYS A 117 6.63 -6.51 12.01
CA LYS A 117 5.30 -7.11 12.02
C LYS A 117 5.21 -8.34 11.14
N TRP A 118 4.29 -9.23 11.48
CA TRP A 118 3.99 -10.40 10.65
C TRP A 118 3.20 -10.00 9.39
N GLY A 119 3.93 -9.72 8.31
CA GLY A 119 3.36 -9.36 7.01
C GLY A 119 2.49 -8.10 7.05
N PHE A 120 1.19 -8.25 6.74
CA PHE A 120 0.21 -7.15 6.71
C PHE A 120 -0.65 -7.06 7.97
N THR A 121 -0.28 -7.80 9.01
CA THR A 121 -0.98 -7.76 10.30
C THR A 121 -0.48 -6.63 11.17
N LYS A 122 -1.17 -6.40 12.29
CA LYS A 122 -0.79 -5.39 13.27
C LYS A 122 0.25 -5.90 14.28
N PHE A 123 0.38 -7.21 14.41
CA PHE A 123 1.16 -7.92 15.42
C PHE A 123 2.63 -8.06 15.03
N ASN A 124 3.51 -8.14 16.03
CA ASN A 124 4.93 -8.43 15.84
C ASN A 124 5.11 -9.88 15.39
N ALA A 125 6.20 -10.16 14.67
CA ALA A 125 6.51 -11.52 14.23
C ALA A 125 6.74 -12.47 15.43
N ASP A 126 7.42 -11.97 16.45
CA ASP A 126 7.80 -12.75 17.65
C ASP A 126 6.57 -13.24 18.42
N GLU A 127 5.56 -12.38 18.61
CA GLU A 127 4.34 -12.69 19.37
C GLU A 127 3.29 -13.43 18.53
N PHE A 128 3.43 -13.45 17.20
CA PHE A 128 2.39 -13.93 16.31
C PHE A 128 2.19 -15.44 16.44
N GLU A 129 3.28 -16.20 16.56
CA GLU A 129 3.23 -17.66 16.71
C GLU A 129 2.59 -18.05 18.05
N ASP A 130 2.95 -17.36 19.14
CA ASP A 130 2.34 -17.55 20.46
C ASP A 130 0.84 -17.29 20.44
N MET A 131 0.39 -16.17 19.85
CA MET A 131 -1.05 -15.84 19.75
C MET A 131 -1.84 -16.82 18.87
N VAL A 132 -1.19 -17.46 17.89
CA VAL A 132 -1.81 -18.54 17.10
C VAL A 132 -1.88 -19.83 17.92
N ALA A 133 -0.83 -20.17 18.67
CA ALA A 133 -0.81 -21.32 19.56
C ALA A 133 -1.88 -21.21 20.68
N GLU A 134 -2.06 -20.01 21.23
CA GLU A 134 -3.12 -19.67 22.20
C GLU A 134 -4.54 -19.67 21.59
N LYS A 135 -4.70 -19.96 20.28
CA LYS A 135 -5.96 -19.85 19.54
C LYS A 135 -6.62 -18.47 19.64
N ARG A 136 -5.86 -17.39 19.87
CA ARG A 136 -6.38 -16.00 19.90
C ARG A 136 -6.49 -15.37 18.53
N LEU A 137 -5.81 -15.94 17.53
CA LEU A 137 -5.85 -15.50 16.14
C LEU A 137 -6.48 -16.57 15.26
N ILE A 138 -7.56 -16.21 14.57
CA ILE A 138 -8.20 -17.07 13.57
C ILE A 138 -7.75 -16.62 12.17
N PRO A 139 -7.32 -17.55 11.29
CA PRO A 139 -7.02 -17.21 9.90
C PRO A 139 -8.28 -16.76 9.15
N ASP A 140 -8.20 -15.64 8.43
CA ASP A 140 -9.29 -15.08 7.61
C ASP A 140 -8.77 -14.81 6.19
N GLY A 141 -8.38 -15.89 5.51
CA GLY A 141 -7.76 -15.85 4.19
C GLY A 141 -6.43 -15.11 4.17
N CYS A 142 -6.41 -13.89 3.62
CA CYS A 142 -5.20 -13.09 3.55
C CYS A 142 -4.81 -12.42 4.88
N GLY A 143 -5.76 -12.28 5.80
CA GLY A 143 -5.61 -11.63 7.09
C GLY A 143 -5.83 -12.56 8.27
N VAL A 144 -5.89 -11.97 9.46
CA VAL A 144 -6.23 -12.66 10.71
C VAL A 144 -7.30 -11.88 11.45
N LYS A 145 -8.20 -12.61 12.09
CA LYS A 145 -9.19 -12.08 13.04
C LYS A 145 -8.66 -12.32 14.44
N TYR A 146 -8.65 -11.26 15.24
CA TYR A 146 -8.32 -11.34 16.66
C TYR A 146 -9.58 -11.67 17.46
N ILE A 147 -9.49 -12.67 18.33
CA ILE A 147 -10.55 -13.01 19.28
C ILE A 147 -10.32 -12.17 20.54
N PRO A 148 -11.19 -11.19 20.83
CA PRO A 148 -11.10 -10.44 22.08
C PRO A 148 -11.58 -11.32 23.25
N SER A 149 -11.07 -11.04 24.45
CA SER A 149 -11.60 -11.61 25.70
C SER A 149 -12.98 -11.07 26.09
N ARG A 150 -13.68 -10.37 25.17
CA ARG A 150 -14.98 -9.74 25.39
C ARG A 150 -15.95 -10.25 24.32
N GLY A 151 -17.10 -10.74 24.75
CA GLY A 151 -18.15 -11.25 23.88
C GLY A 151 -18.91 -12.40 24.54
N PRO A 152 -19.87 -13.01 23.82
CA PRO A 152 -20.60 -14.18 24.33
C PRO A 152 -19.65 -15.34 24.64
N LEU A 153 -19.74 -15.88 25.85
CA LEU A 153 -18.90 -16.98 26.34
C LEU A 153 -19.02 -18.24 25.48
N ASP A 154 -20.22 -18.53 24.97
CA ASP A 154 -20.47 -19.70 24.11
C ASP A 154 -19.57 -19.71 22.86
N LYS A 155 -19.37 -18.53 22.25
CA LYS A 155 -18.49 -18.39 21.08
C LYS A 155 -17.02 -18.57 21.47
N TRP A 156 -16.64 -18.16 22.68
CA TRP A 156 -15.28 -18.32 23.18
C TRP A 156 -14.99 -19.79 23.46
N TRP A 157 -15.89 -20.49 24.16
CA TRP A 157 -15.76 -21.92 24.43
C TRP A 157 -15.72 -22.77 23.16
N ALA A 158 -16.58 -22.48 22.17
CA ALA A 158 -16.58 -23.20 20.89
C ALA A 158 -15.23 -23.12 20.14
N LEU A 159 -14.44 -22.08 20.38
CA LEU A 159 -13.12 -21.89 19.74
C LEU A 159 -11.98 -22.51 20.55
N HIS A 160 -12.12 -22.60 21.87
CA HIS A 160 -11.08 -23.10 22.78
C HIS A 160 -11.28 -24.55 23.23
N SER A 161 -12.41 -25.17 22.88
CA SER A 161 -12.59 -26.63 22.90
C SER A 161 -11.62 -27.29 21.91
#